data_AF-A0A843CI05-F1
#
_entry.id   AF-A0A843CI05-F1
#
_cell.length_a   1.000
_cell.length_b   1.000
_cell.length_c   1.000
_cell.angle_alpha   90.00
_cell.angle_beta   90.00
_cell.angle_gamma   90.00
#
_symmetry.space_group_name_H-M   'P 1'
#
loop_
_entity.id
_entity.type
_entity.pdbx_description
1 polymer ?
#
loop_
_entity_poly.entity_id
_entity_poly.type
_entity_poly.pdbx_seq_one_letter_code
_entity_poly.pdbx_strand_id
1 'polypeptide(L)'
;MGSNVVIKDVDGAAYRSLKAEAVRAGLKVGQAASQAFRLLVHERSLRGAKDFDTIRKASREIDRLREKVGRVPGYDSTRAIRECRDRRKS
;
A
#
# COMPACT_ATOMS: atom_id res chain seq x y z
N MET A 1 -26.78 -11.96 14.05
CA MET A 1 -25.90 -12.66 15.02
C MET A 1 -24.45 -12.40 14.63
N GLY A 2 -23.70 -11.64 15.43
CA GLY A 2 -22.29 -11.36 15.14
C GLY A 2 -21.41 -12.51 15.64
N SER A 3 -20.57 -13.08 14.77
CA SER A 3 -19.55 -14.05 15.15
C SER A 3 -18.48 -13.36 15.99
N ASN A 4 -18.28 -13.82 17.22
CA ASN A 4 -17.22 -13.32 18.09
C ASN A 4 -15.94 -14.09 17.77
N VAL A 5 -14.93 -13.43 17.22
CA VAL A 5 -13.66 -14.06 16.83
C VAL A 5 -12.66 -13.91 17.96
N VAL A 6 -12.21 -15.03 18.52
CA VAL A 6 -11.18 -15.09 19.56
C VAL A 6 -9.87 -15.53 18.93
N ILE A 7 -8.85 -14.67 18.97
CA ILE A 7 -7.50 -15.01 18.53
C ILE A 7 -6.73 -15.53 19.75
N LYS A 8 -6.32 -16.79 19.70
CA LYS A 8 -5.50 -17.44 20.73
C LYS A 8 -4.02 -17.40 20.34
N ASP A 9 -3.15 -17.64 21.32
CA ASP A 9 -1.70 -17.83 21.12
C ASP A 9 -1.00 -16.65 20.42
N VAL A 10 -1.42 -15.43 20.76
CA VAL A 10 -0.75 -14.21 20.30
C VAL A 10 0.54 -14.02 21.09
N ASP A 11 1.62 -13.68 20.40
CA ASP A 11 2.86 -13.28 21.05
C ASP A 11 2.60 -12.15 22.08
N GLY A 12 3.11 -12.35 23.29
CA GLY A 12 2.83 -11.47 24.42
C GLY A 12 3.41 -10.06 24.23
N ALA A 13 4.55 -9.93 23.54
CA ALA A 13 5.14 -8.63 23.25
C ALA A 13 4.33 -7.88 22.18
N ALA A 14 3.95 -8.57 21.11
CA ALA A 14 3.09 -8.03 20.05
C ALA A 14 1.73 -7.58 20.59
N TYR A 15 1.11 -8.35 21.49
CA TYR A 15 -0.14 -7.98 22.13
C TYR A 15 0.00 -6.71 22.98
N ARG A 16 1.08 -6.58 23.76
CA ARG A 16 1.34 -5.39 24.57
C ARG A 16 1.53 -4.14 23.70
N SER A 17 2.28 -4.25 22.61
CA SER A 17 2.46 -3.14 21.67
C SER A 17 1.14 -2.73 21.01
N LEU A 18 0.35 -3.68 20.53
CA LEU A 18 -0.98 -3.41 19.97
C LEU A 18 -1.90 -2.74 20.99
N LYS A 19 -1.90 -3.22 22.24
CA LYS A 19 -2.70 -2.65 23.32
C LYS A 19 -2.28 -1.20 23.62
N ALA A 20 -0.98 -0.93 23.71
CA ALA A 20 -0.47 0.42 23.94
C ALA A 20 -0.90 1.38 22.81
N GLU A 21 -0.81 0.92 21.56
CA GLU A 21 -1.23 1.71 20.40
C GLU A 21 -2.74 1.96 20.38
N ALA A 22 -3.54 0.93 20.70
CA ALA A 22 -4.99 1.07 20.81
C ALA A 22 -5.37 2.13 21.86
N VAL A 23 -4.72 2.11 23.03
CA VAL A 23 -4.94 3.11 24.08
C VAL A 23 -4.55 4.52 23.61
N ARG A 24 -3.39 4.67 22.95
CA ARG A 24 -2.96 5.96 22.38
C ARG A 24 -3.95 6.52 21.37
N ALA A 25 -4.57 5.64 20.58
CA ALA A 25 -5.57 6.00 19.58
C ALA A 25 -7.00 6.14 20.15
N GLY A 26 -7.22 5.94 21.45
CA GLY A 26 -8.55 5.98 22.07
C GLY A 26 -9.47 4.83 21.67
N LEU A 27 -8.90 3.69 21.24
CA LEU A 27 -9.62 2.52 20.75
C LEU A 27 -9.59 1.36 21.76
N LYS A 28 -10.65 0.53 21.75
CA LYS A 28 -10.58 -0.78 22.41
C LYS A 28 -9.67 -1.71 21.60
N VAL A 29 -8.94 -2.61 22.28
CA VAL A 29 -8.03 -3.57 21.62
C VAL A 29 -8.72 -4.36 20.51
N GLY A 30 -9.96 -4.82 20.72
CA GLY A 30 -10.73 -5.53 19.70
C GLY A 30 -11.08 -4.67 18.47
N GLN A 31 -11.30 -3.36 18.66
CA GLN A 31 -11.55 -2.43 17.55
C GLN A 31 -10.27 -2.21 16.75
N ALA A 32 -9.14 -1.97 17.43
CA ALA A 32 -7.85 -1.83 16.79
C ALA A 32 -7.46 -3.11 16.01
N ALA A 33 -7.65 -4.28 16.60
CA ALA A 33 -7.40 -5.57 15.94
C ALA A 33 -8.30 -5.76 14.70
N SER A 34 -9.58 -5.41 14.80
CA SER A 34 -10.52 -5.49 13.67
C SER A 34 -10.13 -4.54 12.53
N GLN A 35 -9.71 -3.32 12.85
CA GLN A 35 -9.23 -2.35 11.86
C GLN A 35 -7.94 -2.81 11.20
N ALA A 36 -6.96 -3.24 11.99
CA ALA A 36 -5.68 -3.77 11.48
C ALA A 36 -5.91 -4.96 10.54
N PHE A 37 -6.82 -5.86 10.88
CA PHE A 37 -7.18 -7.00 10.03
C PHE A 37 -7.81 -6.57 8.70
N ARG A 38 -8.76 -5.61 8.72
CA ARG A 38 -9.35 -5.08 7.49
C ARG A 38 -8.30 -4.43 6.59
N LEU A 39 -7.38 -3.66 7.17
CA LEU A 39 -6.26 -3.04 6.48
C LEU A 39 -5.36 -4.09 5.82
N LEU A 40 -4.99 -5.14 6.56
CA LEU A 40 -4.17 -6.23 6.03
C LEU A 40 -4.84 -6.95 4.86
N VAL A 41 -6.14 -7.28 4.98
CA VAL A 41 -6.90 -7.91 3.90
C VAL A 41 -6.97 -7.01 2.68
N HIS A 42 -7.21 -5.71 2.88
CA HIS A 42 -7.26 -4.73 1.80
C HIS A 42 -5.90 -4.54 1.11
N GLU A 43 -4.81 -4.50 1.89
CA GLU A 43 -3.46 -4.45 1.32
C GLU A 43 -3.18 -5.68 0.45
N ARG A 44 -3.57 -6.87 0.92
CA ARG A 44 -3.39 -8.12 0.17
C ARG A 44 -4.23 -8.16 -1.11
N SER A 45 -5.47 -7.68 -1.09
CA SER A 45 -6.29 -7.60 -2.30
C SER A 45 -5.69 -6.61 -3.31
N LEU A 46 -5.13 -5.50 -2.84
CA LEU A 46 -4.42 -4.54 -3.69
C LEU A 46 -3.10 -5.10 -4.24
N ARG A 47 -2.40 -5.97 -3.51
CA ARG A 47 -1.22 -6.69 -4.01
C ARG A 47 -1.56 -7.66 -5.14
N GLY A 48 -2.72 -8.31 -5.11
CA GLY A 48 -3.21 -9.12 -6.24
C GLY A 48 -3.55 -8.28 -7.48
N ALA A 49 -3.99 -7.03 -7.28
CA ALA A 49 -4.35 -6.10 -8.35
C ALA A 49 -3.17 -5.29 -8.93
N LYS A 50 -2.00 -5.33 -8.28
CA LYS A 50 -0.77 -4.66 -8.74
C LYS A 50 0.33 -5.68 -8.86
N ASP A 51 0.66 -6.04 -10.10
CA ASP A 51 1.90 -6.77 -10.38
C ASP A 51 3.09 -5.83 -10.12
N PHE A 52 3.51 -5.79 -8.86
CA PHE A 52 4.62 -4.97 -8.39
C PHE A 52 5.93 -5.35 -9.08
N ASP A 53 6.09 -6.58 -9.54
CA ASP A 53 7.25 -6.99 -10.31
C ASP A 53 7.22 -6.38 -11.72
N THR A 54 6.06 -6.35 -12.36
CA THR A 54 5.87 -5.63 -13.62
C THR A 54 6.09 -4.13 -13.46
N ILE A 55 5.58 -3.51 -12.40
CA ILE A 55 5.81 -2.08 -12.13
C ILE A 55 7.30 -1.82 -11.85
N ARG A 56 7.97 -2.68 -11.09
CA ARG A 56 9.39 -2.55 -10.77
C ARG A 56 10.28 -2.75 -12.00
N LYS A 57 9.93 -3.69 -12.88
CA LYS A 57 10.59 -3.87 -14.17
C LYS A 57 10.41 -2.63 -15.05
N ALA A 58 9.19 -2.13 -15.19
CA ALA A 58 8.90 -0.91 -15.96
C ALA A 58 9.66 0.31 -15.42
N SER A 59 9.70 0.52 -14.10
CA SER A 59 10.46 1.63 -13.51
C SER A 59 11.96 1.52 -13.79
N ARG A 60 12.55 0.33 -13.65
CA ARG A 60 13.98 0.11 -13.97
C ARG A 60 14.28 0.36 -15.43
N GLU A 61 13.35 0.02 -16.32
CA GLU A 61 13.49 0.24 -17.75
C GLU A 61 13.39 1.74 -18.10
N ILE A 62 12.46 2.46 -17.47
CA ILE A 62 12.34 3.92 -17.57
C ILE A 62 13.62 4.61 -17.08
N ASP A 63 14.19 4.18 -15.95
CA ASP A 63 15.41 4.77 -15.40
C ASP A 63 16.62 4.51 -16.32
N ARG A 64 16.75 3.30 -16.88
CA ARG A 64 17.77 2.98 -17.90
C ARG A 64 17.63 3.81 -19.18
N LEU A 65 16.39 4.03 -19.63
CA LEU A 65 16.13 4.88 -20.80
C LEU A 65 16.46 6.34 -20.50
N ARG A 66 16.17 6.83 -19.28
CA ARG A 66 16.54 8.18 -18.84
C ARG A 66 18.05 8.38 -18.75
N GLU A 67 18.79 7.38 -18.26
CA GLU A 67 20.26 7.42 -18.23
C GLU A 67 20.86 7.56 -19.63
N LYS A 68 20.31 6.86 -20.63
CA LYS A 68 20.80 6.93 -22.02
C LYS A 68 20.47 8.23 -22.75
N VAL A 69 19.34 8.85 -22.40
CA VAL A 69 18.83 10.04 -23.12
C VAL A 69 19.31 11.35 -22.48
N GLY A 70 19.78 11.31 -21.23
CA GLY A 70 20.14 12.52 -20.49
C GLY A 70 18.92 13.43 -20.23
N ARG A 71 19.15 14.62 -19.68
CA ARG A 71 18.09 15.59 -19.43
C ARG A 71 17.64 16.20 -20.75
N VAL A 72 16.52 15.74 -21.32
CA VAL A 72 15.93 16.32 -22.53
C VAL A 72 15.42 17.73 -22.21
N PRO A 73 16.02 18.80 -22.77
CA PRO A 73 15.53 20.16 -22.57
C PRO A 73 14.10 20.27 -23.12
N GLY A 74 13.16 20.76 -22.30
CA GLY A 74 11.76 20.92 -22.69
C GLY A 74 10.85 19.70 -22.42
N TYR A 75 11.38 18.57 -21.95
CA TYR A 75 10.55 17.42 -21.56
C TYR A 75 10.07 17.55 -20.11
N ASP A 76 8.76 17.69 -19.91
CA ASP A 76 8.12 17.67 -18.60
C ASP A 76 7.43 16.31 -18.37
N SER A 77 8.02 15.49 -17.50
CA SER A 77 7.45 14.20 -17.10
C SER A 77 6.06 14.33 -16.48
N THR A 78 5.77 15.45 -15.82
CA THR A 78 4.49 15.71 -15.17
C THR A 78 3.37 15.87 -16.20
N ARG A 79 3.66 16.61 -17.28
CA ARG A 79 2.73 16.80 -18.40
C ARG A 79 2.46 15.48 -19.13
N ALA A 80 3.49 14.69 -19.41
CA ALA A 80 3.36 13.39 -20.06
C ALA A 80 2.52 12.39 -19.23
N ILE A 81 2.71 12.37 -17.90
CA ILE A 81 1.91 11.53 -17.00
C ILE A 81 0.43 11.98 -16.98
N ARG A 82 0.16 13.29 -17.00
CA ARG A 82 -1.22 13.83 -17.05
C ARG A 82 -1.91 13.43 -18.36
N GLU A 83 -1.27 13.61 -19.51
CA GLU A 83 -1.83 13.21 -20.82
C GLU A 83 -2.14 11.71 -20.88
N CYS A 84 -1.24 10.86 -20.38
CA CYS A 84 -1.49 9.42 -20.28
C CYS A 84 -2.68 9.09 -19.37
N ARG A 85 -2.84 9.81 -18.25
CA ARG A 85 -3.97 9.63 -17.34
C ARG A 85 -5.29 10.01 -17.99
N ASP A 86 -5.31 11.12 -18.71
CA ASP A 86 -6.54 11.64 -19.32
C ASP A 86 -6.96 10.81 -20.55
N ARG A 87 -6.01 10.25 -21.31
CA ARG A 87 -6.31 9.29 -22.39
C ARG A 87 -6.94 7.98 -21.92
N ARG A 88 -6.68 7.53 -20.69
CA ARG A 88 -7.27 6.30 -20.12
C ARG A 88 -8.68 6.48 -19.57
N LYS A 89 -9.20 7.71 -19.57
CA LYS A 89 -10.58 8.04 -19.17
C LYS A 89 -11.53 8.14 -20.36
N SER A 90 -10.99 8.08 -21.58
CA SER A 90 -11.72 7.87 -22.85
C SER A 90 -11.90 6.38 -23.10
#